data_AF-A0A3N5N5F5-F1
#
_entry.id   AF-A0A3N5N5F5-F1
#
_cell.length_a   1.000
_cell.length_b   1.000
_cell.length_c   1.000
_cell.angle_alpha   90.00
_cell.angle_beta   90.00
_cell.angle_gamma   90.00
#
_symmetry.space_group_name_H-M   'P 1'
#
loop_
_entity.id
_entity.type
_entity.pdbx_description
1 polymer ?
#
loop_
_entity_poly.entity_id
_entity_poly.type
_entity_poly.pdbx_seq_one_letter_code
_entity_poly.pdbx_strand_id
1 'polypeptide(L)' 'MEKIVPPEYVEAVQQLFDEAIEAVGLAKQCKEVDDLWATLAVALLKLDLASNFIEQHQPGFIKEVNAAKQRVISALTPKH' A
#
# COMPACT_ATOMS: atom_id res chain seq x y z
N MET A 1 13.01 21.71 -9.75
CA MET A 1 11.58 22.01 -9.92
C MET A 1 10.83 21.17 -8.90
N GLU A 2 10.32 21.80 -7.84
CA GLU A 2 9.33 21.13 -7.00
C GLU A 2 8.10 20.88 -7.87
N LYS A 3 7.84 19.60 -8.15
CA LYS A 3 6.57 19.19 -8.74
C LYS A 3 5.54 19.35 -7.64
N ILE A 4 4.77 20.44 -7.68
CA ILE A 4 3.57 20.58 -6.86
C ILE A 4 2.64 19.46 -7.33
N VAL A 5 2.45 18.43 -6.49
CA VAL A 5 1.43 17.41 -6.72
C VAL A 5 0.09 18.12 -6.54
N PRO A 6 -0.78 18.16 -7.57
CA PRO A 6 -2.08 18.79 -7.46
C PRO A 6 -2.86 18.26 -6.24
N PRO A 7 -3.59 19.10 -5.50
CA PRO A 7 -4.35 18.68 -4.31
C PRO A 7 -5.29 17.50 -4.57
N GLU A 8 -5.93 17.47 -5.74
CA GLU A 8 -6.81 16.38 -6.18
C GLU A 8 -6.11 15.03 -6.27
N TYR A 9 -4.79 15.02 -6.54
CA TYR A 9 -4.00 13.79 -6.59
C TYR A 9 -3.65 13.28 -5.20
N VAL A 10 -3.42 14.22 -4.26
CA VAL A 10 -3.24 13.88 -2.85
C VAL A 10 -4.53 13.29 -2.29
N GLU A 11 -5.68 13.88 -2.59
CA GLU A 11 -6.99 13.38 -2.18
C GLU A 11 -7.29 11.97 -2.74
N ALA A 12 -7.03 11.75 -4.03
CA ALA A 12 -7.25 10.45 -4.65
C ALA A 12 -6.36 9.34 -4.04
N VAL A 13 -5.08 9.64 -3.79
CA VAL A 13 -4.16 8.71 -3.13
C VAL A 13 -4.56 8.46 -1.69
N GLN A 14 -4.98 9.50 -0.96
CA GLN A 14 -5.46 9.38 0.41
C GLN A 14 -6.69 8.47 0.48
N GLN A 15 -7.65 8.64 -0.42
CA GLN A 15 -8.84 7.77 -0.48
C GLN A 15 -8.45 6.30 -0.70
N LEU A 16 -7.50 6.02 -1.60
CA LEU A 16 -7.03 4.64 -1.82
C LEU A 16 -6.40 4.04 -0.55
N PHE A 17 -5.66 4.85 0.22
CA PHE A 17 -5.11 4.39 1.50
C PHE A 17 -6.19 4.15 2.56
N ASP A 18 -7.17 5.04 2.67
CA ASP A 18 -8.27 4.90 3.63
C ASP A 18 -9.09 3.62 3.34
N GLU A 19 -9.41 3.37 2.07
CA GLU A 19 -10.10 2.15 1.63
C GLU A 19 -9.25 0.89 1.88
N ALA A 20 -7.93 0.96 1.69
CA ALA A 20 -7.04 -0.15 2.03
C ALA A 20 -7.03 -0.45 3.54
N ILE A 21 -7.01 0.60 4.38
CA ILE A 21 -7.05 0.47 5.84
C ILE A 21 -8.39 -0.14 6.29
N GLU A 22 -9.51 0.32 5.73
CA GLU A 22 -10.83 -0.23 6.01
C GLU A 22 -10.91 -1.72 5.64
N ALA A 23 -10.41 -2.09 4.45
CA ALA A 23 -10.38 -3.49 4.01
C ALA A 23 -9.53 -4.38 4.94
N VAL A 24 -8.38 -3.90 5.43
CA VAL A 24 -7.60 -4.60 6.47
C VAL A 24 -8.38 -4.68 7.79
N GLY A 25 -9.11 -3.63 8.16
CA GLY A 25 -9.97 -3.61 9.34
C GLY A 25 -11.07 -4.67 9.29
N LEU A 26 -11.67 -4.89 8.11
CA LEU A 26 -12.63 -5.96 7.86
C LEU A 26 -11.97 -7.34 7.87
N ALA A 27 -10.82 -7.49 7.23
CA ALA A 27 -10.05 -8.75 7.21
C ALA A 27 -9.76 -9.28 8.62
N LYS A 28 -9.45 -8.39 9.57
CA LYS A 28 -9.22 -8.77 10.99
C LYS A 28 -10.45 -9.33 11.69
N GLN A 29 -11.65 -9.06 11.19
CA GLN A 29 -12.92 -9.49 11.76
C GLN A 29 -13.51 -10.71 11.04
N CYS A 30 -12.95 -11.09 9.88
CA CYS A 30 -13.37 -12.26 9.12
C CYS A 30 -13.22 -13.54 9.94
N LYS A 31 -14.29 -14.35 9.95
CA LYS A 31 -14.29 -15.70 10.55
C LYS A 31 -14.16 -16.80 9.50
N GLU A 32 -14.59 -16.49 8.27
CA GLU A 32 -14.49 -17.38 7.12
C GLU A 32 -13.26 -17.05 6.28
N VAL A 33 -12.64 -18.09 5.74
CA VAL A 33 -11.40 -17.96 4.96
C VAL A 33 -11.64 -17.24 3.62
N ASP A 34 -12.77 -17.49 2.98
CA ASP A 34 -13.13 -16.86 1.71
C ASP A 34 -13.30 -15.34 1.87
N ASP A 35 -13.95 -14.89 2.94
CA ASP A 35 -14.11 -13.47 3.28
C ASP A 35 -12.76 -12.82 3.61
N LEU A 36 -11.88 -13.53 4.33
CA LEU A 36 -10.54 -13.06 4.64
C LEU A 36 -9.72 -12.86 3.36
N TRP A 37 -9.77 -13.80 2.43
CA TRP A 37 -9.08 -13.67 1.14
C TRP A 37 -9.62 -12.51 0.32
N ALA A 38 -10.93 -12.36 0.23
CA ALA A 38 -11.56 -11.28 -0.51
C ALA A 38 -11.17 -9.90 0.05
N THR A 39 -11.24 -9.72 1.37
CA THR A 39 -10.90 -8.45 2.03
C THR A 39 -9.41 -8.12 1.92
N LEU A 40 -8.51 -9.10 2.06
CA LEU A 40 -7.08 -8.90 1.81
C LEU A 40 -6.78 -8.57 0.35
N ALA A 41 -7.45 -9.21 -0.61
CA ALA A 41 -7.28 -8.92 -2.03
C ALA A 41 -7.66 -7.46 -2.34
N VAL A 42 -8.75 -6.95 -1.76
CA VAL A 42 -9.14 -5.53 -1.90
C VAL A 42 -8.08 -4.61 -1.31
N ALA A 43 -7.59 -4.88 -0.10
CA ALA A 43 -6.57 -4.06 0.53
C ALA A 43 -5.30 -3.97 -0.32
N LEU A 44 -4.82 -5.11 -0.83
CA LEU A 44 -3.64 -5.17 -1.68
C LEU A 44 -3.84 -4.45 -3.02
N LEU A 45 -5.02 -4.61 -3.64
CA LEU A 45 -5.35 -3.90 -4.88
C LEU A 45 -5.31 -2.38 -4.69
N LYS A 46 -5.87 -1.86 -3.59
CA LYS A 46 -5.88 -0.41 -3.30
C LYS A 46 -4.48 0.14 -3.08
N LEU A 47 -3.62 -0.59 -2.36
CA LEU A 47 -2.21 -0.24 -2.19
C LEU A 47 -1.43 -0.27 -3.51
N ASP A 48 -1.72 -1.22 -4.39
CA ASP A 48 -1.09 -1.32 -5.70
C ASP A 48 -1.51 -0.14 -6.61
N LEU A 49 -2.80 0.20 -6.63
CA LEU A 49 -3.31 1.38 -7.36
C LEU A 49 -2.64 2.67 -6.88
N ALA A 50 -2.56 2.86 -5.55
CA ALA A 50 -1.89 4.03 -4.97
C ALA A 50 -0.39 4.07 -5.34
N SER A 51 0.29 2.94 -5.22
CA SER A 51 1.73 2.83 -5.51
C SER A 51 2.04 3.10 -6.99
N ASN A 52 1.24 2.54 -7.89
CA ASN A 52 1.38 2.77 -9.33
C ASN A 52 1.07 4.22 -9.72
N PHE A 53 0.06 4.83 -9.09
CA PHE A 53 -0.22 6.24 -9.28
C PHE A 53 0.97 7.13 -8.86
N ILE A 54 1.57 6.86 -7.69
CA ILE A 54 2.75 7.59 -7.22
C ILE A 54 3.93 7.36 -8.16
N GLU A 55 4.18 6.14 -8.61
CA GLU A 55 5.27 5.82 -9.56
C GLU A 55 5.18 6.62 -10.86
N GLN A 56 3.98 6.83 -11.39
CA GLN A 56 3.77 7.64 -12.60
C GLN A 56 4.20 9.11 -12.42
N HIS A 57 4.09 9.64 -11.19
CA HIS A 57 4.40 11.04 -10.88
C HIS A 57 5.81 11.22 -10.30
N GLN A 58 6.29 10.20 -9.59
CA GLN A 58 7.61 10.07 -8.97
C GLN A 58 8.25 8.72 -9.35
N PRO A 59 8.87 8.63 -10.55
CA PRO A 59 9.51 7.39 -11.00
C PRO A 59 10.60 6.92 -10.03
N GLY A 60 10.64 5.61 -9.77
CA GLY A 60 11.53 4.97 -8.80
C GLY A 60 10.93 4.79 -7.42
N PHE A 61 9.72 5.29 -7.16
CA PHE A 61 9.02 5.11 -5.88
C PHE A 61 8.90 3.63 -5.49
N ILE A 62 8.43 2.77 -6.39
CA ILE A 62 8.25 1.33 -6.12
C ILE A 62 9.59 0.65 -5.81
N LYS A 63 10.67 1.08 -6.47
CA LYS A 63 12.02 0.57 -6.20
C LYS A 63 12.45 0.91 -4.77
N GLU A 64 12.25 2.15 -4.34
CA GLU A 64 12.60 2.62 -3.00
C GLU A 64 11.75 1.93 -1.91
N VAL A 65 10.45 1.75 -2.15
CA VAL A 65 9.56 0.98 -1.25
C VAL A 65 10.06 -0.47 -1.11
N ASN A 66 10.43 -1.12 -2.21
CA ASN A 66 10.97 -2.48 -2.15
C ASN A 66 12.31 -2.54 -1.41
N ALA A 67 13.18 -1.55 -1.58
CA ALA A 67 14.43 -1.46 -0.82
C ALA A 67 14.18 -1.25 0.68
N ALA A 68 13.19 -0.44 1.05
CA ALA A 68 12.75 -0.28 2.43
C ALA A 68 12.20 -1.60 3.01
N LYS A 69 11.34 -2.30 2.26
CA LYS A 69 10.80 -3.62 2.64
C LYS A 69 11.92 -4.63 2.95
N GLN A 70 12.94 -4.72 2.10
CA GLN A 70 14.07 -5.62 2.34
C GLN A 70 14.87 -5.25 3.60
N ARG A 71 15.03 -3.95 3.90
CA ARG A 71 15.66 -3.49 5.15
C ARG A 71 14.85 -3.91 6.38
N VAL A 72 13.53 -3.78 6.33
CA VAL A 72 12.63 -4.22 7.42
C VAL A 72 12.72 -5.73 7.63
N ILE A 73 12.62 -6.53 6.56
CA ILE A 73 12.76 -7.99 6.63
C ILE A 73 14.10 -8.38 7.24
N SER A 74 15.19 -7.75 6.78
CA SER A 74 16.53 -8.00 7.30
C SER A 74 16.67 -7.66 8.78
N ALA A 75 15.98 -6.61 9.25
CA ALA A 75 15.98 -6.22 10.66
C ALA A 75 15.16 -7.16 11.55
N LEU A 76 14.10 -7.76 11.01
CA LEU A 76 13.24 -8.72 11.71
C LEU A 76 13.78 -10.15 11.69
N THR A 77 14.71 -10.46 10.79
CA THR A 77 15.31 -11.79 10.67
C THR A 77 16.50 -11.89 11.63
N PRO A 78 16.48 -12.77 12.64
CA PRO A 78 17.61 -12.96 13.54
C PRO A 78 18.86 -13.39 12.77
N LYS A 79 20.00 -12.73 13.02
CA LYS A 79 21.30 -13.22 12.53
C LYS A 79 21.70 -14.42 13.37
N HIS A 80 21.40 -15.62 12.88
CA HIS A 80 21.99 -16.85 13.41
C HIS A 80 23.44 -16.98 12.97
#